data_AF-A0A2D1AH25-F1
#
_entry.id   AF-A0A2D1AH25-F1
#
_cell.length_a   1.000
_cell.length_b   1.000
_cell.length_c   1.000
_cell.angle_alpha   90.00
_cell.angle_beta   90.00
_cell.angle_gamma   90.00
#
_symmetry.space_group_name_H-M   'P 1'
#
loop_
_entity.id
_entity.type
_entity.pdbx_description
1 polymer ?
#
loop_
_entity_poly.entity_id
_entity_poly.type
_entity_poly.pdbx_seq_one_letter_code
_entity_poly.pdbx_strand_id
1 'polypeptide(L)' 'GFVRGEWEEMNEIIAAANIYTCKKYGPDRVAGFSPIPAMSMVSYAAGSRYMSLMGGT' A
#
# COMPACT_ATOMS: atom_id res chain seq x y z
N GLY A 1 -1.61 1.65 23.57
CA GLY A 1 -0.81 2.80 23.10
C GLY A 1 0.06 2.37 21.94
N PHE A 2 0.67 3.30 21.22
CA PHE A 2 1.62 2.96 20.16
C PHE A 2 2.93 2.43 20.74
N VAL A 3 3.52 1.46 20.03
CA VAL A 3 4.85 0.91 20.33
C VAL A 3 5.73 1.04 19.09
N ARG A 4 7.03 1.19 19.28
CA ARG A 4 7.99 1.24 18.18
C ARG A 4 8.08 -0.16 17.54
N GLY A 5 8.00 -0.22 16.21
CA GLY A 5 8.25 -1.42 15.42
C GLY A 5 9.47 -1.27 14.54
N GLU A 6 10.01 -2.40 14.10
CA GLU A 6 11.11 -2.44 13.12
C GLU A 6 10.55 -2.51 11.69
N TRP A 7 11.31 -1.97 10.73
CA TRP A 7 10.86 -1.90 9.33
C TRP A 7 10.51 -3.27 8.75
N GLU A 8 11.31 -4.29 9.05
CA GLU A 8 11.11 -5.65 8.55
C GLU A 8 9.77 -6.23 9.02
N GLU A 9 9.47 -6.09 10.32
CA GLU A 9 8.22 -6.55 10.92
C GLU A 9 7.00 -5.83 10.32
N MET A 10 7.06 -4.50 10.21
CA MET A 10 5.93 -3.73 9.67
C MET A 10 5.68 -4.03 8.19
N ASN A 11 6.75 -4.18 7.41
CA ASN A 11 6.65 -4.52 5.99
C ASN A 11 6.04 -5.92 5.79
N GLU A 12 6.42 -6.90 6.60
CA GLU A 12 5.84 -8.25 6.55
C GLU A 12 4.33 -8.22 6.85
N ILE A 13 3.92 -7.48 7.89
CA ILE A 13 2.51 -7.35 8.26
C ILE A 13 1.69 -6.71 7.12
N ILE A 14 2.18 -5.60 6.55
CA ILE A 14 1.50 -4.90 5.44
C ILE A 14 1.40 -5.81 4.21
N ALA A 15 2.49 -6.49 3.85
CA ALA A 15 2.51 -7.39 2.69
C ALA A 15 1.57 -8.59 2.89
N ALA A 16 1.57 -9.22 4.07
CA ALA A 16 0.68 -10.34 4.39
C ALA A 16 -0.79 -9.94 4.32
N ALA A 17 -1.15 -8.76 4.85
CA ALA A 17 -2.52 -8.23 4.80
C ALA A 17 -2.97 -7.97 3.35
N ASN A 18 -2.11 -7.38 2.53
CA ASN A 18 -2.39 -7.13 1.11
C ASN A 18 -2.56 -8.44 0.35
N ILE A 19 -1.64 -9.40 0.51
CA ILE A 19 -1.73 -10.72 -0.15
C ILE A 19 -3.00 -11.46 0.26
N TYR A 20 -3.34 -11.48 1.55
CA TYR A 20 -4.55 -12.13 2.05
C TYR A 20 -5.80 -11.53 1.41
N THR A 21 -5.87 -10.20 1.41
CA THR A 21 -7.02 -9.46 0.87
C THR A 21 -7.16 -9.68 -0.62
N CYS A 22 -6.08 -9.51 -1.37
CA CYS A 22 -6.04 -9.75 -2.81
C CYS A 22 -6.47 -11.18 -3.15
N LYS A 23 -5.95 -12.18 -2.43
CA LYS A 23 -6.24 -13.60 -2.68
C LYS A 23 -7.68 -13.98 -2.33
N LYS A 24 -8.25 -13.42 -1.27
CA LYS A 24 -9.56 -13.84 -0.75
C LYS A 24 -10.72 -13.01 -1.32
N TYR A 25 -10.50 -11.74 -1.59
CA TYR A 25 -11.56 -10.78 -1.92
C TYR A 25 -11.33 -10.02 -3.25
N GLY A 26 -10.15 -10.16 -3.85
CA GLY A 26 -9.75 -9.41 -5.04
C GLY A 26 -8.86 -8.20 -4.72
N PRO A 27 -8.03 -7.78 -5.67
CA PRO A 27 -7.02 -6.73 -5.45
C PRO A 27 -7.61 -5.32 -5.32
N ASP A 28 -8.79 -5.09 -5.89
CA ASP A 28 -9.53 -3.82 -5.81
C ASP A 28 -10.10 -3.52 -4.41
N ARG A 29 -9.94 -4.45 -3.44
CA ARG A 29 -10.26 -4.24 -2.03
C ARG A 29 -9.11 -3.59 -1.25
N VAL A 30 -7.97 -3.38 -1.89
CA VAL A 30 -6.86 -2.60 -1.35
C VAL A 30 -6.85 -1.24 -2.05
N ALA A 31 -7.00 -0.16 -1.28
CA ALA A 31 -7.10 1.21 -1.80
C ALA A 31 -6.03 2.13 -1.20
N GLY A 32 -5.48 3.02 -2.02
CA GLY A 32 -4.52 4.04 -1.64
C GLY A 32 -5.08 5.45 -1.86
N PHE A 33 -4.77 6.37 -0.95
CA PHE A 33 -5.18 7.76 -1.07
C PHE A 33 -3.94 8.68 -0.99
N SER A 34 -3.66 9.38 -2.08
CA SER A 34 -2.59 10.37 -2.16
C SER A 34 -3.05 11.49 -3.10
N PRO A 35 -3.23 12.73 -2.61
CA PRO A 35 -3.74 13.83 -3.44
C PRO A 35 -2.61 14.58 -4.15
N ILE A 36 -2.98 15.38 -5.17
CA ILE A 36 -2.15 16.41 -5.83
C ILE A 36 -0.75 15.91 -6.26
N PRO A 37 -0.63 15.24 -7.42
CA PRO A 37 0.66 14.73 -7.90
C PRO A 37 1.69 15.84 -8.18
N ALA A 38 1.25 17.06 -8.49
CA ALA A 38 2.14 18.16 -8.90
C ALA A 38 3.09 18.65 -7.81
N MET A 39 2.74 18.51 -6.53
CA MET A 39 3.56 19.01 -5.43
C MET A 39 4.77 18.11 -5.11
N SER A 40 4.66 16.81 -5.42
CA SER A 40 5.69 15.82 -5.14
C SER A 40 5.50 14.58 -6.02
N MET A 41 5.86 14.70 -7.30
CA MET A 41 5.55 13.71 -8.33
C MET A 41 6.01 12.29 -7.98
N VAL A 42 7.25 12.14 -7.49
CA VAL A 42 7.82 10.82 -7.16
C VAL A 42 7.18 10.24 -5.91
N SER A 43 6.90 11.06 -4.90
CA SER A 43 6.23 10.62 -3.67
C SER A 43 4.80 10.14 -3.95
N TYR A 44 4.07 10.83 -4.83
CA TYR A 44 2.76 10.40 -5.31
C TYR A 44 2.89 9.07 -6.10
N ALA A 45 3.81 9.03 -7.07
CA ALA A 45 3.97 7.88 -7.96
C ALA A 45 4.42 6.61 -7.23
N ALA A 46 5.15 6.71 -6.11
CA ALA A 46 5.59 5.56 -5.32
C ALA A 46 4.40 4.72 -4.85
N GLY A 47 3.38 5.36 -4.27
CA GLY A 47 2.15 4.69 -3.83
C GLY A 47 1.30 4.23 -5.01
N SER A 48 1.02 5.12 -5.97
CA SER A 48 0.16 4.80 -7.11
C SER A 48 0.72 3.65 -7.96
N ARG A 49 2.04 3.60 -8.21
CA ARG A 49 2.67 2.50 -8.95
C ARG A 49 2.54 1.17 -8.21
N TYR A 50 2.74 1.15 -6.90
CA TYR A 50 2.58 -0.05 -6.08
C TYR A 50 1.16 -0.61 -6.18
N MET A 51 0.15 0.25 -6.01
CA MET A 51 -1.26 -0.13 -6.10
C MET A 51 -1.63 -0.61 -7.51
N SER A 52 -1.27 0.15 -8.55
CA SER A 52 -1.60 -0.21 -9.93
C SER A 52 -0.97 -1.52 -10.39
N LEU A 53 0.26 -1.84 -9.96
CA LEU A 53 0.90 -3.13 -10.28
C LEU A 53 0.23 -4.32 -9.58
N MET A 54 -0.29 -4.11 -8.37
CA MET A 54 -1.02 -5.15 -7.64
C MET A 54 -2.49 -5.29 -8.09
N GLY A 55 -3.02 -4.29 -8.80
CA GLY A 55 -4.43 -4.23 -9.19
C GLY A 55 -5.34 -3.56 -8.15
N GLY A 56 -4.76 -2.82 -7.20
CA GLY A 56 -5.48 -1.96 -6.26
C GLY A 56 -5.88 -0.62 -6.87
N THR A 57 -6.63 0.18 -6.09
CA THR A 57 -7.15 1.51 -6.51
C THR A 57 -6.55 2.66 -5.74
#